data_AF-A0A749CSJ4-F1
#
_entry.id   AF-A0A749CSJ4-F1
#
_cell.length_a   1.000
_cell.length_b   1.000
_cell.length_c   1.000
_cell.angle_alpha   90.00
_cell.angle_beta   90.00
_cell.angle_gamma   90.00
#
_symmetry.space_group_name_H-M   'P 1'
#
loop_
_entity.id
_entity.type
_entity.pdbx_description
1 polymer ?
#
loop_
_entity_poly.entity_id
_entity_poly.type
_entity_poly.pdbx_seq_one_letter_code
_entity_poly.pdbx_strand_id
1 'polypeptide(L)'
;FKNIDKTIVFIVFMCTFSGAWFLFSFANTHNVKFIDLIQTNLLVSFGAFSFATIFFIIYIFWTCFFISPIISKFLYFEILTKEKIRKRKTRIKIYFIYFFLCGIVSIILFHNVIIGVLIQLVVLALFHFVIMQQPFNFQKAFKTLKLFIYTLLLLVMSYIILFLLSLTLNFEIAKTLSFNWILQTLFISFIIIILAGVGFADMHLRIRDTRNRVQYYLLFAVPVIFYIATVFSSGISEKIVNLTGLGYQYRCYYDTDLNQYYIPDEFIQEKYHNKTKLFIVADVDSKMYISPKDKHIAGFYFTAKELAQVDCRK
;
A
#
# COMPACT_ATOMS: atom_id res chain seq x y z
N PHE A 1 18.74 25.22 12.34
CA PHE A 1 18.56 24.84 13.76
C PHE A 1 17.29 25.40 14.43
N LYS A 2 16.82 26.64 14.15
CA LYS A 2 15.69 27.28 14.86
C LYS A 2 14.29 26.62 14.79
N ASN A 3 14.10 25.56 14.02
CA ASN A 3 12.81 24.85 13.87
C ASN A 3 12.87 23.35 14.20
N ILE A 4 14.03 22.82 14.60
CA ILE A 4 14.19 21.37 14.83
C ILE A 4 13.33 20.91 16.01
N ASP A 5 13.30 21.67 17.10
CA ASP A 5 12.49 21.33 18.29
C ASP A 5 11.00 21.27 17.96
N LYS A 6 10.50 22.22 17.14
CA LYS A 6 9.10 22.24 16.68
C LYS A 6 8.80 21.02 15.80
N THR A 7 9.73 20.62 14.93
CA THR A 7 9.58 19.44 14.09
C THR A 7 9.58 18.16 14.93
N ILE A 8 10.45 18.04 15.92
CA ILE A 8 10.49 16.89 16.84
C ILE A 8 9.18 16.77 17.61
N VAL A 9 8.70 17.87 18.20
CA VAL A 9 7.42 17.89 18.94
C VAL A 9 6.25 17.50 18.03
N PHE A 10 6.23 17.98 16.80
CA PHE A 10 5.20 17.60 15.82
C PHE A 10 5.26 16.11 15.45
N ILE A 11 6.45 15.56 15.23
CA ILE A 11 6.62 14.13 14.92
C ILE A 11 6.15 13.27 16.10
N VAL A 12 6.55 13.62 17.33
CA VAL A 12 6.12 12.90 18.55
C VAL A 12 4.60 12.97 18.69
N PHE A 13 3.99 14.14 18.48
CA PHE A 13 2.54 14.27 18.46
C PHE A 13 1.88 13.39 17.40
N MET A 14 2.39 13.39 16.17
CA MET A 14 1.84 12.59 15.07
C MET A 14 1.98 11.08 15.31
N CYS A 15 3.11 10.62 15.84
CA CYS A 15 3.29 9.22 16.25
C CYS A 15 2.31 8.86 17.37
N THR A 16 2.15 9.71 18.37
CA THR A 16 1.25 9.44 19.51
C THR A 16 -0.20 9.36 19.04
N PHE A 17 -0.61 10.31 18.19
CA PHE A 17 -1.94 10.34 17.60
C PHE A 17 -2.21 9.15 16.68
N SER A 18 -1.27 8.79 15.80
CA SER A 18 -1.42 7.62 14.92
C SER A 18 -1.42 6.32 15.73
N GLY A 19 -0.59 6.21 16.76
CA GLY A 19 -0.56 5.05 17.67
C GLY A 19 -1.91 4.85 18.35
N ALA A 20 -2.48 5.91 18.93
CA ALA A 20 -3.80 5.86 19.54
C ALA A 20 -4.90 5.48 18.53
N TRP A 21 -4.87 6.05 17.32
CA TRP A 21 -5.85 5.76 16.28
C TRP A 21 -5.82 4.30 15.83
N PHE A 22 -4.63 3.76 15.56
CA PHE A 22 -4.46 2.37 15.10
C PHE A 22 -4.74 1.36 16.21
N LEU A 23 -4.34 1.65 17.45
CA LEU A 23 -4.71 0.82 18.61
C LEU A 23 -6.22 0.82 18.84
N PHE A 24 -6.89 1.98 18.70
CA PHE A 24 -8.34 2.05 18.82
C PHE A 24 -9.04 1.23 17.74
N SER A 25 -8.59 1.33 16.49
CA SER A 25 -9.09 0.51 15.39
C SER A 25 -8.91 -0.99 15.69
N PHE A 26 -7.71 -1.42 16.10
CA PHE A 26 -7.43 -2.80 16.47
C PHE A 26 -8.34 -3.29 17.60
N ALA A 27 -8.48 -2.50 18.66
CA ALA A 27 -9.30 -2.84 19.82
C ALA A 27 -10.77 -3.06 19.40
N ASN A 28 -11.29 -2.18 18.55
CA ASN A 28 -12.66 -2.27 18.05
C ASN A 28 -12.87 -3.44 17.08
N THR A 29 -11.91 -3.71 16.18
CA THR A 29 -11.98 -4.82 15.22
C THR A 29 -11.89 -6.19 15.89
N HIS A 30 -11.03 -6.33 16.90
CA HIS A 30 -10.74 -7.61 17.55
C HIS A 30 -11.37 -7.77 18.94
N ASN A 31 -12.26 -6.85 19.35
CA ASN A 31 -12.96 -6.88 20.64
C ASN A 31 -12.02 -6.94 21.86
N VAL A 32 -10.89 -6.23 21.77
CA VAL A 32 -9.95 -6.04 22.88
C VAL A 32 -10.31 -4.73 23.58
N LYS A 33 -10.18 -4.66 24.91
CA LYS A 33 -10.47 -3.42 25.63
C LYS A 33 -9.39 -2.38 25.32
N PHE A 34 -9.78 -1.26 24.69
CA PHE A 34 -8.84 -0.19 24.35
C PHE A 34 -8.05 0.31 25.57
N ILE A 35 -8.70 0.44 26.74
CA ILE A 35 -8.05 0.89 27.99
C ILE A 35 -6.84 0.03 28.38
N ASP A 36 -6.85 -1.25 28.06
CA ASP A 36 -5.72 -2.15 28.36
C ASP A 36 -4.55 -1.91 27.40
N LEU A 37 -4.81 -1.37 26.20
CA LEU A 37 -3.81 -1.08 25.17
C LEU A 37 -3.14 0.30 25.32
N ILE A 38 -3.70 1.20 26.16
CA ILE A 38 -3.17 2.56 26.35
C ILE A 38 -1.96 2.52 27.29
N GLN A 39 -0.86 1.96 26.82
CA GLN A 39 0.44 2.03 27.51
C GLN A 39 1.40 2.90 26.72
N THR A 40 2.23 3.69 27.41
CA THR A 40 3.13 4.67 26.75
C THR A 40 4.09 4.00 25.77
N ASN A 41 4.66 2.86 26.12
CA ASN A 41 5.53 2.05 25.25
C ASN A 41 4.80 1.55 24.00
N LEU A 42 3.59 1.01 24.13
CA LEU A 42 2.78 0.52 23.02
C LEU A 42 2.33 1.65 22.11
N LEU A 43 1.89 2.76 22.69
CA LEU A 43 1.35 3.90 21.95
C LEU A 43 2.45 4.57 21.11
N VAL A 44 3.66 4.69 21.66
CA VAL A 44 4.82 5.22 20.92
C VAL A 44 5.33 4.24 19.86
N SER A 45 5.41 2.93 20.17
CA SER A 45 5.90 1.93 19.22
C SER A 45 4.94 1.72 18.06
N PHE A 46 3.64 1.53 18.33
CA PHE A 46 2.59 1.48 17.29
C PHE A 46 2.56 2.77 16.49
N GLY A 47 2.69 3.90 17.17
CA GLY A 47 2.78 5.21 16.56
C GLY A 47 3.90 5.32 15.54
N ALA A 48 5.11 4.95 15.93
CA ALA A 48 6.28 5.00 15.07
C ALA A 48 6.14 4.08 13.85
N PHE A 49 5.71 2.82 14.03
CA PHE A 49 5.55 1.88 12.91
C PHE A 49 4.42 2.27 11.96
N SER A 50 3.27 2.71 12.49
CA SER A 50 2.14 3.19 11.67
C SER A 50 2.51 4.45 10.89
N PHE A 51 3.13 5.42 11.56
CA PHE A 51 3.57 6.66 10.92
C PHE A 51 4.63 6.41 9.85
N ALA A 52 5.62 5.56 10.12
CA ALA A 52 6.63 5.18 9.12
C ALA A 52 6.00 4.50 7.89
N THR A 53 5.04 3.59 8.11
CA THR A 53 4.32 2.89 7.03
C THR A 53 3.51 3.88 6.19
N ILE A 54 2.74 4.77 6.81
CA ILE A 54 1.96 5.80 6.12
C ILE A 54 2.88 6.75 5.35
N PHE A 55 3.97 7.22 5.97
CA PHE A 55 4.93 8.11 5.32
C PHE A 55 5.57 7.46 4.09
N PHE A 56 5.91 6.18 4.18
CA PHE A 56 6.44 5.42 3.05
C PHE A 56 5.44 5.30 1.91
N ILE A 57 4.16 5.01 2.20
CA ILE A 57 3.08 4.99 1.20
C ILE A 57 2.96 6.37 0.53
N ILE A 58 2.91 7.45 1.31
CA ILE A 58 2.82 8.83 0.81
C ILE A 58 3.98 9.16 -0.12
N TYR A 59 5.20 8.81 0.27
CA TYR A 59 6.40 9.08 -0.51
C TYR A 59 6.33 8.45 -1.91
N ILE A 60 5.79 7.24 -2.01
CA ILE A 60 5.67 6.53 -3.29
C ILE A 60 4.57 7.17 -4.16
N PHE A 61 3.41 7.47 -3.59
CA PHE A 61 2.37 8.22 -4.31
C PHE A 61 2.90 9.56 -4.81
N TRP A 62 3.63 10.29 -3.98
CA TRP A 62 4.24 11.57 -4.34
C TRP A 62 5.22 11.43 -5.51
N THR A 63 6.05 10.37 -5.49
CA THR A 63 6.99 10.09 -6.59
C THR A 63 6.25 9.77 -7.89
N CYS A 64 5.15 9.01 -7.84
CA CYS A 64 4.28 8.76 -9.00
C CYS A 64 3.67 10.05 -9.57
N PHE A 65 3.16 10.93 -8.69
CA PHE A 65 2.63 12.23 -9.09
C PHE A 65 3.69 13.14 -9.71
N PHE A 66 4.96 12.98 -9.34
CA PHE A 66 6.07 13.73 -9.94
C PHE A 66 6.48 13.19 -11.32
N ILE A 67 6.52 11.86 -11.48
CA ILE A 67 6.92 11.20 -12.73
C ILE A 67 5.85 11.42 -13.83
N SER A 68 4.57 11.36 -13.47
CA SER A 68 3.50 11.39 -14.47
C SER A 68 3.51 12.64 -15.37
N PRO A 69 3.60 13.88 -14.86
CA PRO A 69 3.68 15.06 -15.71
C PRO A 69 4.91 15.11 -16.62
N ILE A 70 6.03 14.50 -16.21
CA ILE A 70 7.24 14.40 -17.04
C ILE A 70 6.94 13.55 -18.28
N ILE A 71 6.29 12.39 -18.09
CA ILE A 71 5.85 11.51 -19.18
C ILE A 71 4.87 12.24 -20.09
N SER A 72 3.85 12.88 -19.52
CA SER A 72 2.81 13.56 -20.29
C SER A 72 3.36 14.70 -21.13
N LYS A 73 4.27 15.52 -20.56
CA LYS A 73 4.95 16.59 -21.30
C LYS A 73 5.84 16.05 -22.40
N PHE A 74 6.61 15.00 -22.12
CA PHE A 74 7.48 14.37 -23.12
C PHE A 74 6.66 13.77 -24.27
N LEU A 75 5.64 12.98 -23.97
CA LEU A 75 4.74 12.40 -24.97
C LEU A 75 4.06 13.47 -25.82
N TYR A 76 3.50 14.52 -25.20
CA TYR A 76 2.71 15.51 -25.93
C TYR A 76 3.55 16.53 -26.70
N PHE A 77 4.56 17.15 -26.07
CA PHE A 77 5.34 18.23 -26.68
C PHE A 77 6.52 17.71 -27.51
N GLU A 78 7.24 16.68 -27.04
CA GLU A 78 8.43 16.18 -27.74
C GLU A 78 8.11 15.19 -28.87
N ILE A 79 7.00 14.45 -28.76
CA ILE A 79 6.58 13.46 -29.75
C ILE A 79 5.36 13.95 -30.55
N LEU A 80 4.18 14.05 -29.91
CA LEU A 80 2.92 14.27 -30.65
C LEU A 80 2.84 15.64 -31.35
N THR A 81 3.46 16.68 -30.80
CA THR A 81 3.43 18.04 -31.39
C THR A 81 4.46 18.24 -32.50
N LYS A 82 5.60 17.53 -32.43
CA LYS A 82 6.68 17.64 -33.43
C LYS A 82 6.46 16.71 -34.63
N GLU A 83 5.62 15.68 -34.50
CA GLU A 83 5.22 14.80 -35.62
C GLU A 83 3.97 15.33 -36.37
N LYS A 84 3.57 14.69 -37.49
CA LYS A 84 2.60 15.21 -38.50
C LYS A 84 1.15 15.43 -38.00
N ILE A 85 0.88 15.26 -36.71
CA ILE A 85 -0.47 15.24 -36.16
C ILE A 85 -0.95 16.68 -35.93
N ARG A 86 -1.40 17.32 -37.02
CA ARG A 86 -1.76 18.74 -37.04
C ARG A 86 -2.98 19.06 -36.16
N LYS A 87 -3.95 18.15 -36.06
CA LYS A 87 -5.21 18.36 -35.32
C LYS A 87 -5.02 18.12 -33.81
N ARG A 88 -5.30 19.16 -32.99
CA ARG A 88 -5.26 19.08 -31.51
C ARG A 88 -6.14 17.97 -30.94
N LYS A 89 -7.38 17.82 -31.45
CA LYS A 89 -8.31 16.76 -31.01
C LYS A 89 -7.72 15.35 -31.21
N THR A 90 -7.03 15.12 -32.34
CA THR A 90 -6.40 13.82 -32.64
C THR A 90 -5.22 13.54 -31.71
N ARG A 91 -4.38 14.54 -31.40
CA ARG A 91 -3.29 14.40 -30.42
C ARG A 91 -3.80 13.99 -29.03
N ILE A 92 -4.88 14.63 -28.57
CA ILE A 92 -5.50 14.31 -27.29
C ILE A 92 -6.06 12.88 -27.27
N LYS A 93 -6.71 12.44 -28.36
CA LYS A 93 -7.18 11.04 -28.47
C LYS A 93 -6.03 10.04 -28.38
N ILE A 94 -4.95 10.26 -29.13
CA ILE A 94 -3.77 9.37 -29.11
C ILE A 94 -3.14 9.34 -27.71
N TYR A 95 -3.06 10.47 -27.04
CA TYR A 95 -2.59 10.56 -25.65
C TYR A 95 -3.41 9.67 -24.70
N PHE A 96 -4.74 9.78 -24.73
CA PHE A 96 -5.59 8.95 -23.86
C PHE A 96 -5.56 7.47 -24.24
N ILE A 97 -5.49 7.14 -25.53
CA ILE A 97 -5.33 5.75 -25.99
C ILE A 97 -4.02 5.15 -25.47
N TYR A 98 -2.92 5.91 -25.52
CA TYR A 98 -1.63 5.45 -25.01
C TYR A 98 -1.67 5.11 -23.51
N PHE A 99 -2.24 5.99 -22.68
CA PHE A 99 -2.33 5.74 -21.25
C PHE A 99 -3.35 4.64 -20.90
N PHE A 100 -4.44 4.52 -21.67
CA PHE A 100 -5.37 3.39 -21.55
C PHE A 100 -4.67 2.06 -21.82
N LEU A 101 -3.86 1.97 -22.89
CA LEU A 101 -3.04 0.80 -23.18
C LEU A 101 -2.01 0.53 -22.06
N CYS A 102 -1.38 1.56 -21.51
CA CYS A 102 -0.49 1.40 -20.35
C CYS A 102 -1.23 0.82 -19.13
N GLY A 103 -2.48 1.21 -18.91
CA GLY A 103 -3.34 0.62 -17.87
C GLY A 103 -3.69 -0.85 -18.12
N ILE A 104 -3.83 -1.27 -19.37
CA ILE A 104 -3.98 -2.70 -19.71
C ILE A 104 -2.66 -3.44 -19.46
N VAL A 105 -1.53 -2.86 -19.88
CA VAL A 105 -0.22 -3.47 -19.71
C VAL A 105 0.15 -3.62 -18.23
N SER A 106 -0.19 -2.65 -17.38
CA SER A 106 0.05 -2.76 -15.94
C SER A 106 -0.69 -3.92 -15.29
N ILE A 107 -1.91 -4.20 -15.76
CA ILE A 107 -2.69 -5.35 -15.30
C ILE A 107 -1.92 -6.64 -15.61
N ILE A 108 -1.43 -6.77 -16.83
CA ILE A 108 -0.71 -7.98 -17.25
C ILE A 108 0.64 -8.09 -16.53
N LEU A 109 1.36 -6.97 -16.40
CA LEU A 109 2.63 -6.89 -15.68
C LEU A 109 2.49 -7.28 -14.22
N PHE A 110 1.38 -6.92 -13.58
CA PHE A 110 1.10 -7.32 -12.21
C PHE A 110 1.04 -8.84 -12.02
N HIS A 111 0.45 -9.56 -12.99
CA HIS A 111 0.30 -11.00 -12.92
C HIS A 111 1.53 -11.75 -13.43
N ASN A 112 2.14 -11.27 -14.50
CA ASN A 112 3.32 -11.85 -15.10
C ASN A 112 4.23 -10.76 -15.64
N VAL A 113 5.30 -10.49 -14.89
CA VAL A 113 6.26 -9.43 -15.19
C VAL A 113 6.88 -9.61 -16.58
N ILE A 114 7.25 -10.84 -16.94
CA ILE A 114 7.90 -11.13 -18.23
C ILE A 114 6.95 -10.82 -19.39
N ILE A 115 5.73 -11.34 -19.33
CA ILE A 115 4.72 -11.12 -20.38
C ILE A 115 4.34 -9.63 -20.45
N GLY A 116 4.16 -8.97 -19.31
CA GLY A 116 3.84 -7.54 -19.27
C GLY A 116 4.91 -6.66 -19.92
N VAL A 117 6.19 -6.93 -19.65
CA VAL A 117 7.30 -6.18 -20.28
C VAL A 117 7.36 -6.44 -21.79
N LEU A 118 7.16 -7.68 -22.23
CA LEU A 118 7.10 -8.00 -23.67
C LEU A 118 5.97 -7.26 -24.37
N ILE A 119 4.76 -7.25 -23.79
CA ILE A 119 3.62 -6.52 -24.36
C ILE A 119 3.90 -5.01 -24.38
N GLN A 120 4.55 -4.46 -23.34
CA GLN A 120 4.93 -3.04 -23.33
C GLN A 120 5.86 -2.69 -24.49
N LEU A 121 6.85 -3.56 -24.77
CA LEU A 121 7.75 -3.39 -25.91
C LEU A 121 7.00 -3.42 -27.25
N VAL A 122 6.05 -4.34 -27.40
CA VAL A 122 5.20 -4.44 -28.61
C VAL A 122 4.34 -3.19 -28.77
N VAL A 123 3.65 -2.74 -27.71
CA VAL A 123 2.81 -1.52 -27.73
C VAL A 123 3.65 -0.29 -28.11
N LEU A 124 4.86 -0.17 -27.56
CA LEU A 124 5.75 0.94 -27.86
C LEU A 124 6.28 0.87 -29.30
N ALA A 125 6.65 -0.32 -29.79
CA ALA A 125 7.07 -0.52 -31.17
C ALA A 125 5.95 -0.12 -32.15
N LEU A 126 4.72 -0.59 -31.91
CA LEU A 126 3.55 -0.20 -32.69
C LEU A 126 3.32 1.32 -32.63
N PHE A 127 3.40 1.92 -31.45
CA PHE A 127 3.30 3.36 -31.27
C PHE A 127 4.37 4.10 -32.08
N HIS A 128 5.62 3.64 -32.05
CA HIS A 128 6.73 4.23 -32.81
C HIS A 128 6.47 4.20 -34.31
N PHE A 129 6.08 3.05 -34.85
CA PHE A 129 5.82 2.90 -36.28
C PHE A 129 4.59 3.68 -36.77
N VAL A 130 3.55 3.80 -35.94
CA VAL A 130 2.33 4.54 -36.32
C VAL A 130 2.53 6.06 -36.25
N ILE A 131 3.31 6.55 -35.29
CA ILE A 131 3.40 7.98 -34.99
C ILE A 131 4.60 8.66 -35.68
N MET A 132 5.72 7.97 -35.83
CA MET A 132 6.95 8.57 -36.37
C MET A 132 6.98 8.54 -37.90
N GLN A 133 7.13 9.69 -38.54
CA GLN A 133 7.21 9.77 -40.01
C GLN A 133 8.44 9.05 -40.61
N GLN A 134 9.51 8.87 -39.83
CA GLN A 134 10.75 8.21 -40.25
C GLN A 134 11.17 7.23 -39.14
N PRO A 135 10.53 6.04 -39.07
CA PRO A 135 10.70 5.14 -37.93
C PRO A 135 12.13 4.60 -37.82
N PHE A 136 12.87 4.51 -38.91
CA PHE A 136 14.25 4.02 -38.92
C PHE A 136 15.30 5.09 -38.57
N ASN A 137 14.89 6.33 -38.29
CA ASN A 137 15.83 7.37 -37.86
C ASN A 137 16.26 7.14 -36.39
N PHE A 138 17.57 6.97 -36.16
CA PHE A 138 18.16 6.74 -34.84
C PHE A 138 17.76 7.78 -33.79
N GLN A 139 17.68 9.07 -34.15
CA GLN A 139 17.26 10.11 -33.19
C GLN A 139 15.81 9.94 -32.74
N LYS A 140 14.93 9.49 -33.65
CA LYS A 140 13.53 9.22 -33.32
C LYS A 140 13.37 7.95 -32.50
N ALA A 141 14.15 6.91 -32.82
CA ALA A 141 14.22 5.69 -32.02
C ALA A 141 14.72 5.96 -30.59
N PHE A 142 15.69 6.85 -30.41
CA PHE A 142 16.15 7.26 -29.09
C PHE A 142 15.06 7.98 -28.27
N LYS A 143 14.22 8.80 -28.92
CA LYS A 143 13.07 9.45 -28.26
C LYS A 143 12.04 8.43 -27.77
N THR A 144 11.72 7.41 -28.56
CA THR A 144 10.79 6.36 -28.14
C THR A 144 11.38 5.44 -27.08
N LEU A 145 12.68 5.16 -27.12
CA LEU A 145 13.38 4.48 -26.03
C LEU A 145 13.33 5.30 -24.73
N LYS A 146 13.49 6.62 -24.81
CA LYS A 146 13.36 7.50 -23.63
C LYS A 146 11.92 7.49 -23.09
N LEU A 147 10.91 7.49 -23.96
CA LEU A 147 9.52 7.32 -23.57
C LEU A 147 9.32 5.99 -22.85
N PHE A 148 9.87 4.89 -23.38
CA PHE A 148 9.81 3.56 -22.76
C PHE A 148 10.36 3.52 -21.35
N ILE A 149 11.54 4.11 -21.13
CA ILE A 149 12.16 4.15 -19.80
C ILE A 149 11.23 4.87 -18.82
N TYR A 150 10.64 5.99 -19.23
CA TYR A 150 9.74 6.72 -18.35
C TYR A 150 8.42 5.97 -18.09
N THR A 151 7.82 5.33 -19.11
CA THR A 151 6.62 4.52 -18.87
C THR A 151 6.90 3.26 -18.06
N LEU A 152 8.04 2.61 -18.28
CA LEU A 152 8.46 1.47 -17.45
C LEU A 152 8.62 1.90 -15.99
N LEU A 153 9.24 3.05 -15.73
CA LEU A 153 9.38 3.59 -14.38
C LEU A 153 8.00 3.84 -13.73
N LEU A 154 7.04 4.42 -14.47
CA LEU A 154 5.68 4.61 -13.97
C LEU A 154 4.99 3.28 -13.64
N LEU A 155 5.12 2.28 -14.52
CA LEU A 155 4.54 0.96 -14.33
C LEU A 155 5.15 0.25 -13.12
N VAL A 156 6.48 0.28 -12.98
CA VAL A 156 7.19 -0.27 -11.81
C VAL A 156 6.73 0.39 -10.52
N MET A 157 6.58 1.71 -10.49
CA MET A 157 6.09 2.39 -9.29
C MET A 157 4.63 2.05 -8.97
N SER A 158 3.77 1.89 -9.98
CA SER A 158 2.40 1.41 -9.77
C SER A 158 2.35 -0.02 -9.22
N TYR A 159 3.26 -0.88 -9.66
CA TYR A 159 3.42 -2.24 -9.13
C TYR A 159 3.89 -2.20 -7.67
N ILE A 160 4.88 -1.37 -7.33
CA ILE A 160 5.36 -1.19 -5.96
C ILE A 160 4.25 -0.71 -5.03
N ILE A 161 3.44 0.27 -5.47
CA ILE A 161 2.27 0.74 -4.69
C ILE A 161 1.35 -0.44 -4.36
N LEU A 162 1.03 -1.27 -5.35
CA LEU A 162 0.10 -2.36 -5.14
C LEU A 162 0.70 -3.50 -4.30
N PHE A 163 1.97 -3.82 -4.53
CA PHE A 163 2.68 -4.78 -3.69
C PHE A 163 2.68 -4.34 -2.22
N LEU A 164 2.90 -3.04 -1.98
CA LEU A 164 2.82 -2.48 -0.64
C LEU A 164 1.41 -2.51 -0.07
N LEU A 165 0.40 -2.14 -0.86
CA LEU A 165 -1.00 -2.29 -0.45
C LEU A 165 -1.31 -3.75 -0.11
N SER A 166 -0.85 -4.73 -0.89
CA SER A 166 -1.01 -6.15 -0.55
C SER A 166 -0.32 -6.49 0.78
N LEU A 167 0.92 -6.06 0.95
CA LEU A 167 1.69 -6.25 2.19
C LEU A 167 1.07 -5.52 3.39
N THR A 168 0.42 -4.39 3.23
CA THR A 168 -0.11 -3.63 4.38
C THR A 168 -1.56 -3.99 4.70
N LEU A 169 -2.32 -4.46 3.74
CA LEU A 169 -3.78 -4.63 3.87
C LEU A 169 -4.23 -6.07 4.10
N ASN A 170 -3.27 -7.01 4.22
CA ASN A 170 -3.58 -8.44 4.16
C ASN A 170 -4.46 -8.79 2.93
N PHE A 171 -4.36 -7.98 1.86
CA PHE A 171 -4.93 -8.35 0.58
C PHE A 171 -4.07 -9.46 0.04
N GLU A 172 -4.58 -10.69 0.10
CA GLU A 172 -4.07 -11.73 -0.77
C GLU A 172 -4.20 -11.24 -2.21
N ILE A 173 -3.07 -11.22 -2.91
CA ILE A 173 -3.06 -11.07 -4.36
C ILE A 173 -3.80 -12.31 -4.86
N ALA A 174 -5.04 -12.12 -5.31
CA ALA A 174 -5.82 -13.22 -5.82
C ALA A 174 -5.05 -13.80 -7.01
N LYS A 175 -4.66 -15.08 -6.92
CA LYS A 175 -4.00 -15.77 -8.03
C LYS A 175 -5.02 -16.37 -9.01
N THR A 176 -6.27 -16.42 -8.59
CA THR A 176 -7.41 -16.93 -9.34
C THR A 176 -8.45 -15.83 -9.54
N LEU A 177 -9.27 -16.01 -10.58
CA LEU A 177 -10.27 -15.03 -11.00
C LEU A 177 -11.41 -14.93 -9.97
N SER A 178 -11.22 -14.06 -8.97
CA SER A 178 -12.18 -13.78 -7.89
C SER A 178 -12.69 -12.33 -7.97
N PHE A 179 -13.73 -11.98 -7.22
CA PHE A 179 -14.19 -10.58 -7.17
C PHE A 179 -13.08 -9.61 -6.68
N ASN A 180 -12.29 -10.05 -5.69
CA ASN A 180 -11.12 -9.29 -5.21
C ASN A 180 -10.06 -9.12 -6.31
N TRP A 181 -9.86 -10.13 -7.16
CA TRP A 181 -8.99 -10.06 -8.32
C TRP A 181 -9.39 -8.92 -9.28
N ILE A 182 -10.69 -8.82 -9.57
CA ILE A 182 -11.25 -7.78 -10.46
C ILE A 182 -11.06 -6.39 -9.82
N LEU A 183 -11.36 -6.26 -8.54
CA LEU A 183 -11.27 -4.99 -7.82
C LEU A 183 -9.82 -4.47 -7.75
N GLN A 184 -8.86 -5.35 -7.44
CA GLN A 184 -7.43 -5.03 -7.44
C GLN A 184 -6.96 -4.61 -8.84
N THR A 185 -7.39 -5.34 -9.87
CA THR A 185 -7.06 -5.08 -11.27
C THR A 185 -7.59 -3.72 -11.75
N LEU A 186 -8.84 -3.40 -11.42
CA LEU A 186 -9.46 -2.11 -11.73
C LEU A 186 -8.75 -0.95 -11.01
N PHE A 187 -8.32 -1.17 -9.77
CA PHE A 187 -7.60 -0.17 -8.99
C PHE A 187 -6.25 0.21 -9.63
N ILE A 188 -5.47 -0.77 -10.11
CA ILE A 188 -4.18 -0.52 -10.80
C ILE A 188 -4.40 0.32 -12.06
N SER A 189 -5.36 -0.07 -12.90
CA SER A 189 -5.66 0.65 -14.13
C SER A 189 -6.16 2.07 -13.86
N PHE A 190 -7.01 2.21 -12.83
CA PHE A 190 -7.52 3.51 -12.39
C PHE A 190 -6.41 4.45 -11.89
N ILE A 191 -5.41 3.94 -11.16
CA ILE A 191 -4.25 4.74 -10.73
C ILE A 191 -3.51 5.30 -11.94
N ILE A 192 -3.25 4.49 -12.97
CA ILE A 192 -2.52 4.95 -14.17
C ILE A 192 -3.33 5.99 -14.93
N ILE A 193 -4.65 5.82 -15.01
CA ILE A 193 -5.55 6.79 -15.67
C ILE A 193 -5.60 8.11 -14.88
N ILE A 194 -5.67 8.07 -13.54
CA ILE A 194 -5.60 9.28 -12.71
C ILE A 194 -4.27 9.98 -12.91
N LEU A 195 -3.16 9.23 -12.85
CA LEU A 195 -1.83 9.79 -13.06
C LEU A 195 -1.74 10.44 -14.43
N ALA A 196 -2.27 9.81 -15.49
CA ALA A 196 -2.35 10.37 -16.82
C ALA A 196 -3.20 11.66 -16.88
N GLY A 197 -4.33 11.70 -16.17
CA GLY A 197 -5.18 12.88 -16.04
C GLY A 197 -4.45 14.03 -15.34
N VAL A 198 -3.72 13.72 -14.26
CA VAL A 198 -2.89 14.67 -13.53
C VAL A 198 -1.77 15.24 -14.42
N GLY A 199 -1.09 14.39 -15.18
CA GLY A 199 -0.06 14.84 -16.12
C GLY A 199 -0.64 15.69 -17.26
N PHE A 200 -1.86 15.39 -17.71
CA PHE A 200 -2.58 16.21 -18.69
C PHE A 200 -3.01 17.57 -18.13
N ALA A 201 -3.50 17.61 -16.88
CA ALA A 201 -3.84 18.87 -16.21
C ALA A 201 -2.61 19.75 -16.02
N ASP A 202 -1.47 19.18 -15.61
CA ASP A 202 -0.20 19.90 -15.47
C ASP A 202 0.35 20.42 -16.81
N MET A 203 0.06 19.74 -17.92
CA MET A 203 0.45 20.18 -19.25
C MET A 203 -0.18 21.54 -19.62
N HIS A 204 -1.38 21.82 -19.10
CA HIS A 204 -2.11 23.06 -19.36
C HIS A 204 -1.77 24.20 -18.38
N LEU A 205 -1.07 23.91 -17.28
CA LEU A 205 -0.58 24.92 -16.34
C LEU A 205 0.73 25.54 -16.86
N ARG A 206 0.77 26.88 -16.95
CA ARG A 206 1.95 27.64 -17.38
C ARG A 206 3.07 27.43 -16.34
N ILE A 207 4.31 27.27 -16.79
CA ILE A 207 5.53 26.97 -15.98
C ILE A 207 5.73 27.92 -14.78
N ARG A 208 5.11 29.11 -14.78
CA ARG A 208 5.22 30.12 -13.73
C ARG A 208 4.44 29.80 -12.44
N ASP A 209 3.62 28.76 -12.42
CA ASP A 209 2.68 28.48 -11.32
C ASP A 209 2.96 27.16 -10.57
N THR A 210 4.25 26.85 -10.38
CA THR A 210 4.72 25.64 -9.67
C THR A 210 4.24 25.55 -8.23
N ARG A 211 3.96 26.69 -7.58
CA ARG A 211 3.46 26.77 -6.20
C ARG A 211 2.01 26.27 -6.08
N ASN A 212 1.13 26.72 -6.98
CA ASN A 212 -0.26 26.25 -7.04
C ASN A 212 -0.32 24.75 -7.36
N ARG A 213 0.58 24.26 -8.21
CA ARG A 213 0.67 22.84 -8.57
C ARG A 213 0.99 21.94 -7.36
N VAL A 214 2.00 22.29 -6.58
CA VAL A 214 2.36 21.53 -5.36
C VAL A 214 1.21 21.58 -4.34
N GLN A 215 0.50 22.71 -4.26
CA GLN A 215 -0.67 22.85 -3.40
C GLN A 215 -1.85 21.96 -3.86
N TYR A 216 -2.13 21.85 -5.16
CA TYR A 216 -3.17 20.94 -5.67
C TYR A 216 -2.81 19.46 -5.41
N TYR A 217 -1.54 19.08 -5.57
CA TYR A 217 -1.10 17.70 -5.26
C TYR A 217 -1.16 17.40 -3.77
N LEU A 218 -0.79 18.34 -2.91
CA LEU A 218 -0.96 18.21 -1.46
C LEU A 218 -2.44 18.13 -1.07
N LEU A 219 -3.30 18.97 -1.66
CA LEU A 219 -4.74 18.99 -1.39
C LEU A 219 -5.40 17.66 -1.80
N PHE A 220 -4.97 17.04 -2.89
CA PHE A 220 -5.51 15.74 -3.33
C PHE A 220 -4.91 14.56 -2.55
N ALA A 221 -3.66 14.68 -2.09
CA ALA A 221 -3.01 13.67 -1.27
C ALA A 221 -3.64 13.56 0.12
N VAL A 222 -4.07 14.67 0.74
CA VAL A 222 -4.60 14.67 2.12
C VAL A 222 -5.86 13.77 2.27
N PRO A 223 -6.92 13.89 1.45
CA PRO A 223 -8.09 12.99 1.53
C PRO A 223 -7.73 11.54 1.24
N VAL A 224 -6.81 11.30 0.30
CA VAL A 224 -6.32 9.94 0.00
C VAL A 224 -5.58 9.38 1.21
N ILE A 225 -4.74 10.16 1.89
CA ILE A 225 -4.04 9.77 3.12
C ILE A 225 -5.03 9.47 4.24
N PHE A 226 -6.03 10.32 4.46
CA PHE A 226 -7.04 10.06 5.49
C PHE A 226 -7.90 8.84 5.17
N TYR A 227 -8.24 8.62 3.89
CA TYR A 227 -8.98 7.43 3.46
C TYR A 227 -8.13 6.17 3.64
N ILE A 228 -6.87 6.19 3.21
CA ILE A 228 -5.89 5.11 3.42
C ILE A 228 -5.73 4.85 4.92
N ALA A 229 -5.51 5.87 5.74
CA ALA A 229 -5.31 5.71 7.19
C ALA A 229 -6.55 5.16 7.92
N THR A 230 -7.76 5.45 7.45
CA THR A 230 -9.01 4.94 8.06
C THR A 230 -9.35 3.54 7.57
N VAL A 231 -9.42 3.32 6.26
CA VAL A 231 -9.82 2.04 5.66
C VAL A 231 -8.79 0.94 5.93
N PHE A 232 -7.51 1.32 6.08
CA PHE A 232 -6.41 0.36 6.22
C PHE A 232 -5.89 0.21 7.64
N SER A 233 -6.51 0.91 8.59
CA SER A 233 -6.13 0.87 10.00
C SER A 233 -6.14 -0.54 10.57
N SER A 234 -7.14 -1.36 10.24
CA SER A 234 -7.26 -2.74 10.74
C SER A 234 -6.11 -3.63 10.25
N GLY A 235 -5.94 -3.80 8.93
CA GLY A 235 -4.90 -4.67 8.36
C GLY A 235 -3.47 -4.27 8.72
N ILE A 236 -3.19 -2.97 8.78
CA ILE A 236 -1.89 -2.46 9.23
C ILE A 236 -1.71 -2.74 10.72
N SER A 237 -2.76 -2.54 11.53
CA SER A 237 -2.70 -2.76 12.97
C SER A 237 -2.40 -4.22 13.31
N GLU A 238 -3.04 -5.20 12.65
CA GLU A 238 -2.74 -6.64 12.83
C GLU A 238 -1.25 -6.96 12.64
N LYS A 239 -0.61 -6.38 11.62
CA LYS A 239 0.83 -6.59 11.35
C LYS A 239 1.71 -5.92 12.38
N ILE A 240 1.35 -4.72 12.80
CA ILE A 240 2.09 -4.00 13.85
C ILE A 240 1.95 -4.73 15.19
N VAL A 241 0.77 -5.28 15.51
CA VAL A 241 0.53 -6.10 16.72
C VAL A 241 1.45 -7.31 16.76
N ASN A 242 1.63 -7.99 15.62
CA ASN A 242 2.57 -9.11 15.52
C ASN A 242 4.03 -8.64 15.69
N LEU A 243 4.44 -7.58 14.99
CA LEU A 243 5.81 -7.03 15.06
C LEU A 243 6.20 -6.48 16.44
N THR A 244 5.24 -5.91 17.17
CA THR A 244 5.45 -5.38 18.52
C THR A 244 5.46 -6.48 19.60
N GLY A 245 5.19 -7.73 19.22
CA GLY A 245 5.07 -8.85 20.16
C GLY A 245 3.78 -8.83 20.98
N LEU A 246 2.88 -7.87 20.72
CA LEU A 246 1.63 -7.71 21.44
C LEU A 246 0.69 -8.90 21.20
N GLY A 247 0.68 -9.53 20.04
CA GLY A 247 -0.23 -10.66 19.77
C GLY A 247 -0.44 -10.95 18.30
N TYR A 248 -1.67 -11.28 17.93
CA TYR A 248 -2.10 -11.70 16.59
C TYR A 248 -1.29 -12.87 16.03
N GLN A 249 -1.10 -13.92 16.83
CA GLN A 249 -0.29 -15.08 16.48
C GLN A 249 -0.71 -16.35 17.24
N TYR A 250 -0.40 -17.51 16.65
CA TYR A 250 -0.52 -18.79 17.35
C TYR A 250 0.65 -18.97 18.32
N ARG A 251 0.36 -19.23 19.59
CA ARG A 251 1.35 -19.58 20.62
C ARG A 251 0.97 -20.90 21.27
N CYS A 252 1.97 -21.68 21.65
CA CYS A 252 1.78 -22.93 22.39
C CYS A 252 2.32 -22.79 23.81
N TYR A 253 1.63 -23.43 24.75
CA TYR A 253 1.99 -23.47 26.17
C TYR A 253 1.79 -24.91 26.69
N TYR A 254 2.43 -25.24 27.81
CA TYR A 254 2.19 -26.52 28.48
C TYR A 254 0.80 -26.55 29.13
N ASP A 255 0.15 -27.71 29.09
CA ASP A 255 -1.17 -27.89 29.68
C ASP A 255 -1.16 -27.65 31.19
N THR A 256 -0.07 -28.04 31.87
CA THR A 256 0.14 -27.79 33.31
C THR A 256 0.01 -26.32 33.67
N ASP A 257 0.49 -25.44 32.79
CA ASP A 257 0.55 -24.00 33.04
C ASP A 257 -0.80 -23.35 32.72
N LEU A 258 -1.57 -23.93 31.79
CA LEU A 258 -2.86 -23.41 31.34
C LEU A 258 -4.07 -23.91 32.14
N ASN A 259 -3.99 -25.10 32.74
CA ASN A 259 -5.12 -25.74 33.42
C ASN A 259 -5.74 -24.89 34.55
N GLN A 260 -4.94 -24.03 35.19
CA GLN A 260 -5.40 -23.13 36.26
C GLN A 260 -6.32 -21.99 35.78
N TYR A 261 -6.35 -21.70 34.46
CA TYR A 261 -7.11 -20.58 33.90
C TYR A 261 -8.46 -20.98 33.31
N TYR A 262 -8.85 -22.27 33.41
CA TYR A 262 -10.14 -22.81 32.98
C TYR A 262 -10.54 -22.36 31.56
N ILE A 263 -9.60 -22.43 30.62
CA ILE A 263 -9.82 -22.03 29.23
C ILE A 263 -10.85 -22.96 28.58
N PRO A 264 -11.99 -22.46 28.06
CA PRO A 264 -12.98 -23.30 27.41
C PRO A 264 -12.43 -23.94 26.11
N ASP A 265 -12.85 -25.17 25.82
CA ASP A 265 -12.33 -25.95 24.68
C ASP A 265 -12.57 -25.27 23.31
N GLU A 266 -13.55 -24.36 23.20
CA GLU A 266 -13.82 -23.59 21.98
C GLU A 266 -12.69 -22.60 21.60
N PHE A 267 -11.85 -22.23 22.56
CA PHE A 267 -10.68 -21.35 22.37
C PHE A 267 -9.37 -22.10 22.12
N ILE A 268 -9.37 -23.42 22.33
CA ILE A 268 -8.21 -24.27 22.12
C ILE A 268 -8.13 -24.61 20.64
N GLN A 269 -7.11 -24.14 19.94
CA GLN A 269 -6.96 -24.38 18.50
C GLN A 269 -6.66 -25.86 18.24
N GLU A 270 -5.58 -26.35 18.86
CA GLU A 270 -5.11 -27.73 18.77
C GLU A 270 -4.47 -28.15 20.09
N LYS A 271 -4.56 -29.44 20.44
CA LYS A 271 -3.81 -30.06 21.54
C LYS A 271 -2.80 -31.05 20.99
N TYR A 272 -1.55 -30.95 21.43
CA TYR A 272 -0.45 -31.83 21.06
C TYR A 272 0.20 -32.40 22.31
N HIS A 273 -0.05 -33.67 22.61
CA HIS A 273 0.41 -34.34 23.82
C HIS A 273 0.09 -33.56 25.10
N ASN A 274 1.06 -32.85 25.68
CA ASN A 274 0.96 -32.05 26.90
C ASN A 274 1.00 -30.53 26.63
N LYS A 275 0.68 -30.12 25.39
CA LYS A 275 0.72 -28.73 24.94
C LYS A 275 -0.61 -28.33 24.33
N THR A 276 -1.01 -27.11 24.62
CA THR A 276 -2.20 -26.48 24.06
C THR A 276 -1.80 -25.28 23.21
N LYS A 277 -2.29 -25.27 21.97
CA LYS A 277 -2.11 -24.17 21.01
C LYS A 277 -3.29 -23.22 21.11
N LEU A 278 -2.99 -21.95 21.34
CA LEU A 278 -3.97 -20.86 21.42
C LEU A 278 -3.66 -19.83 20.35
N PHE A 279 -4.68 -19.17 19.82
CA PHE A 279 -4.50 -17.96 19.04
C PHE A 279 -4.59 -16.76 19.97
N ILE A 280 -3.45 -16.12 20.21
CA ILE A 280 -3.37 -14.94 21.08
C ILE A 280 -3.67 -13.72 20.23
N VAL A 281 -4.77 -13.04 20.53
CA VAL A 281 -5.18 -11.79 19.88
C VAL A 281 -4.32 -10.64 20.41
N ALA A 282 -4.20 -10.53 21.73
CA ALA A 282 -3.35 -9.55 22.41
C ALA A 282 -2.88 -10.08 23.77
N ASP A 283 -1.68 -9.70 24.19
CA ASP A 283 -1.02 -10.04 25.44
C ASP A 283 -0.40 -8.77 26.01
N VAL A 284 -1.06 -8.20 27.01
CA VAL A 284 -0.76 -6.87 27.54
C VAL A 284 -0.71 -6.90 29.05
N ASP A 285 0.47 -6.68 29.63
CA ASP A 285 0.71 -6.74 31.07
C ASP A 285 0.04 -7.94 31.74
N SER A 286 0.36 -9.15 31.28
CA SER A 286 -0.22 -10.41 31.80
C SER A 286 -1.72 -10.60 31.51
N LYS A 287 -2.38 -9.69 30.77
CA LYS A 287 -3.76 -9.90 30.28
C LYS A 287 -3.70 -10.50 28.89
N MET A 288 -4.09 -11.76 28.79
CA MET A 288 -4.14 -12.49 27.52
C MET A 288 -5.56 -12.51 26.97
N TYR A 289 -5.73 -12.03 25.75
CA TYR A 289 -6.93 -12.10 24.93
C TYR A 289 -6.78 -13.21 23.90
N ILE A 290 -7.71 -14.16 23.89
CA ILE A 290 -7.68 -15.32 22.99
C ILE A 290 -8.92 -15.40 22.12
N SER A 291 -8.76 -15.93 20.91
CA SER A 291 -9.86 -16.11 19.96
C SER A 291 -10.37 -17.55 19.92
N PRO A 292 -11.67 -17.74 19.61
CA PRO A 292 -12.22 -19.06 19.31
C PRO A 292 -11.54 -19.69 18.09
N LYS A 293 -11.70 -21.00 17.91
CA LYS A 293 -11.31 -21.69 16.66
C LYS A 293 -11.85 -20.95 15.42
N ASP A 294 -10.97 -20.82 14.43
CA ASP A 294 -11.27 -20.23 13.11
C ASP A 294 -11.83 -18.79 13.15
N LYS A 295 -11.65 -18.08 14.26
CA LYS A 295 -12.00 -16.67 14.41
C LYS A 295 -10.77 -15.87 14.80
N HIS A 296 -10.72 -14.61 14.37
CA HIS A 296 -9.65 -13.66 14.74
C HIS A 296 -10.14 -12.55 15.67
N ILE A 297 -11.24 -12.78 16.40
CA ILE A 297 -11.83 -11.83 17.35
C ILE A 297 -11.67 -12.40 18.75
N ALA A 298 -11.29 -11.56 19.73
CA ALA A 298 -11.20 -11.98 21.12
C ALA A 298 -12.58 -12.33 21.66
N GLY A 299 -12.69 -13.52 22.26
CA GLY A 299 -13.91 -13.99 22.92
C GLY A 299 -13.70 -14.37 24.38
N PHE A 300 -12.46 -14.58 24.80
CA PHE A 300 -12.10 -14.89 26.17
C PHE A 300 -10.83 -14.13 26.57
N TYR A 301 -10.78 -13.71 27.83
CA TYR A 301 -9.58 -13.11 28.39
C TYR A 301 -9.30 -13.68 29.77
N PHE A 302 -8.03 -13.82 30.10
CA PHE A 302 -7.57 -14.24 31.41
C PHE A 302 -6.29 -13.50 31.78
N THR A 303 -5.99 -13.46 33.08
CA THR A 303 -4.78 -12.83 33.59
C THR A 303 -3.78 -13.91 33.98
N ALA A 304 -2.66 -14.01 33.26
CA ALA A 304 -1.60 -14.97 33.50
C ALA A 304 -0.24 -14.28 33.58
N LYS A 305 0.45 -14.45 34.70
CA LYS A 305 1.82 -13.95 34.85
C LYS A 305 2.78 -14.94 34.21
N GLU A 306 3.51 -14.47 33.19
CA GLU A 306 4.64 -15.16 32.55
C GLU A 306 4.39 -16.64 32.21
N LEU A 307 3.56 -16.88 31.20
CA LEU A 307 3.44 -18.23 30.62
C LEU A 307 4.67 -18.55 29.76
N ALA A 308 5.28 -19.71 30.01
CA ALA A 308 6.41 -20.18 29.22
C ALA A 308 5.94 -20.61 27.82
N GLN A 309 6.21 -19.78 26.81
CA GLN A 309 5.93 -20.14 25.42
C GLN A 309 6.83 -21.30 24.98
N VAL A 310 6.23 -22.32 24.39
CA VAL A 310 6.93 -23.49 23.85
C VAL A 310 6.75 -23.60 22.34
N ASP A 311 7.68 -24.29 21.68
CA ASP A 311 7.54 -24.65 20.27
C ASP A 311 6.34 -25.60 20.09
N CYS A 312 5.50 -25.27 19.11
CA CYS A 312 4.34 -26.06 18.71
C CYS A 312 4.72 -27.32 17.90
N ARG A 313 5.93 -27.39 17.34
CA ARG A 313 6.35 -28.46 16.40
C ARG A 313 7.17 -29.59 17.02
N LYS A 314 7.56 -29.49 18.28
CA LYS A 314 8.41 -30.47 18.96
C LYS A 314 7.74 -31.07 20.16
#